data_AF-A0A8T9B1Y6-F1
#
_entry.id   AF-A0A8T9B1Y6-F1
#
_cell.length_a   1.000
_cell.length_b   1.000
_cell.length_c   1.000
_cell.angle_alpha   90.00
_cell.angle_beta   90.00
_cell.angle_gamma   90.00
#
_symmetry.space_group_name_H-M   'P 1'
#
loop_
_entity.id
_entity.type
_entity.pdbx_description
1 polymer ?
#
loop_
_entity_poly.entity_id
_entity_poly.type
_entity_poly.pdbx_seq_one_letter_code
_entity_poly.pdbx_strand_id
1 'polypeptide(L)'
;MAEQNIPRKGISEPSYAVHRSSNSNAGPSTSIFNQEPHDDNDRSNTPPPYSGPTTPSMSAPRAPPPQNITYPGLPHLDYRLYAPSTFLLSADKSEIKSYETRLSTYPNALVSLIQSVATIPPKPHIRIVGKSSDGSIDFDVTMNAMNLIVPDADRKGKMNYVRIIGPGEAGFRGDTKETLAPDLGNLDNWARSYCADTSSIKQFVLERIVTNWDTSYLEGRLLSLINSTAYRGHCTVSFPLTHSRVVVHSPDKVNRFFSNVTKVFTGTRKYEVIKSIWPYADVPRGETGRRCAVQEEDVWFNDWKDAIRHAVLGRRRGWVTGEDRLEFLMEPRPAEQGNPSGWGGTPRV
;
A
#
# COMPACT_ATOMS: atom_id res chain seq x y z
N MET A 1 8.37 52.03 -20.14
CA MET A 1 9.33 51.63 -21.20
C MET A 1 10.52 51.03 -20.49
N ALA A 2 10.88 49.75 -20.58
CA ALA A 2 10.48 48.70 -21.52
C ALA A 2 10.39 47.35 -20.77
N GLU A 3 9.39 46.55 -21.14
CA GLU A 3 9.23 45.14 -20.78
C GLU A 3 10.33 44.28 -21.40
N GLN A 4 10.81 43.27 -20.68
CA GLN A 4 11.54 42.16 -21.29
C GLN A 4 10.99 40.80 -20.87
N ASN A 5 10.35 40.21 -21.88
CA ASN A 5 9.85 38.85 -22.10
C ASN A 5 10.56 37.69 -21.38
N ILE A 6 9.75 36.88 -20.70
CA ILE A 6 10.07 35.53 -20.24
C ILE A 6 9.59 34.52 -21.30
N PRO A 7 10.42 33.58 -21.80
CA PRO A 7 9.96 32.57 -22.72
C PRO A 7 9.26 31.41 -21.99
N ARG A 8 7.96 31.23 -22.27
CA ARG A 8 7.17 30.03 -21.98
C ARG A 8 7.44 28.94 -23.03
N LYS A 9 7.76 27.72 -22.59
CA LYS A 9 7.64 26.44 -23.30
C LYS A 9 7.02 25.46 -22.28
N GLY A 10 5.97 24.68 -22.51
CA GLY A 10 5.36 24.24 -23.76
C GLY A 10 5.47 22.71 -23.92
N ILE A 11 4.81 21.95 -23.02
CA ILE A 11 4.10 20.67 -23.19
C ILE A 11 4.72 19.59 -24.12
N SER A 12 5.10 18.42 -23.55
CA SER A 12 4.44 17.11 -23.78
C SER A 12 5.33 15.95 -23.30
N GLU A 13 4.93 15.22 -22.25
CA GLU A 13 5.41 13.86 -21.98
C GLU A 13 4.20 12.92 -21.78
N PRO A 14 4.25 11.68 -22.30
CA PRO A 14 3.07 10.83 -22.40
C PRO A 14 2.75 10.16 -21.05
N SER A 15 1.65 10.59 -20.44
CA SER A 15 0.95 9.82 -19.42
C SER A 15 0.12 8.72 -20.08
N TYR A 16 0.40 7.46 -19.76
CA TYR A 16 -0.43 6.33 -20.21
C TYR A 16 -1.67 6.23 -19.32
N ALA A 17 -2.81 6.69 -19.85
CA ALA A 17 -4.14 6.42 -19.30
C ALA A 17 -4.66 5.07 -19.84
N VAL A 18 -5.15 4.21 -18.96
CA VAL A 18 -5.76 2.92 -19.32
C VAL A 18 -7.25 3.13 -19.56
N HIS A 19 -7.67 3.12 -20.84
CA HIS A 19 -9.08 3.11 -21.23
C HIS A 19 -9.69 1.71 -21.07
N ARG A 20 -10.84 1.62 -20.38
CA ARG A 20 -11.74 0.46 -20.38
C ARG A 20 -12.98 0.82 -21.21
N SER A 21 -13.22 0.05 -22.26
CA SER A 21 -14.33 0.22 -23.19
C SER A 21 -15.66 -0.23 -22.57
N SER A 22 -16.62 0.70 -22.52
CA SER A 22 -18.04 0.49 -22.26
C SER A 22 -18.75 0.17 -23.58
N ASN A 23 -19.50 -0.94 -23.62
CA ASN A 23 -20.48 -1.17 -24.68
C ASN A 23 -21.72 -1.85 -24.11
N SER A 24 -22.80 -1.08 -24.07
CA SER A 24 -24.18 -1.53 -23.94
C SER A 24 -24.93 -0.94 -25.12
N ASN A 25 -25.60 -1.77 -25.92
CA ASN A 25 -26.93 -1.45 -26.44
C ASN A 25 -27.58 -2.66 -27.11
N ALA A 26 -28.86 -2.81 -26.79
CA ALA A 26 -29.79 -3.82 -27.24
C ALA A 26 -30.22 -3.61 -28.70
N GLY A 27 -30.58 -4.69 -29.38
CA GLY A 27 -31.29 -4.68 -30.66
C GLY A 27 -32.71 -5.23 -30.50
N PRO A 28 -33.70 -4.77 -31.28
CA PRO A 28 -35.06 -5.31 -31.26
C PRO A 28 -35.27 -6.39 -32.32
N SER A 29 -36.22 -7.27 -32.03
CA SER A 29 -36.70 -8.39 -32.85
C SER A 29 -37.65 -7.97 -33.97
N THR A 30 -37.69 -8.72 -35.08
CA THR A 30 -38.94 -9.00 -35.81
C THR A 30 -38.79 -10.21 -36.75
N SER A 31 -39.82 -11.06 -36.71
CA SER A 31 -40.10 -12.31 -37.42
C SER A 31 -40.78 -12.08 -38.79
N ILE A 32 -40.80 -13.10 -39.69
CA ILE A 32 -42.02 -13.73 -40.31
C ILE A 32 -41.77 -14.42 -41.69
N PHE A 33 -42.16 -15.72 -41.76
CA PHE A 33 -42.77 -16.51 -42.88
C PHE A 33 -41.96 -16.86 -44.14
N ASN A 34 -42.25 -17.90 -44.94
CA ASN A 34 -42.96 -19.20 -44.88
C ASN A 34 -42.87 -19.79 -46.32
N GLN A 35 -43.03 -21.12 -46.50
CA GLN A 35 -43.50 -21.87 -47.71
C GLN A 35 -42.54 -22.86 -48.43
N GLU A 36 -42.90 -24.14 -48.32
CA GLU A 36 -42.75 -25.31 -49.21
C GLU A 36 -43.73 -25.22 -50.42
N PRO A 37 -43.74 -26.08 -51.51
CA PRO A 37 -43.79 -27.57 -51.48
C PRO A 37 -43.31 -28.41 -52.73
N HIS A 38 -43.53 -29.75 -52.65
CA HIS A 38 -43.62 -30.82 -53.70
C HIS A 38 -42.32 -31.44 -54.28
N ASP A 39 -42.17 -32.75 -54.61
CA ASP A 39 -42.98 -33.99 -54.48
C ASP A 39 -42.06 -35.23 -54.72
N ASP A 40 -42.43 -36.36 -54.12
CA ASP A 40 -42.24 -37.79 -54.46
C ASP A 40 -40.88 -38.36 -54.97
N ASN A 41 -40.28 -39.31 -54.23
CA ASN A 41 -40.52 -40.77 -54.38
C ASN A 41 -39.64 -41.64 -53.45
N ASP A 42 -40.16 -42.84 -53.16
CA ASP A 42 -39.50 -44.04 -52.59
C ASP A 42 -39.18 -44.13 -51.08
N ARG A 43 -40.09 -44.83 -50.39
CA ARG A 43 -39.96 -45.31 -49.01
C ARG A 43 -39.01 -46.51 -48.94
N SER A 44 -37.84 -46.34 -48.34
CA SER A 44 -37.04 -47.42 -47.77
C SER A 44 -37.26 -47.55 -46.26
N ASN A 45 -37.80 -48.70 -45.84
CA ASN A 45 -38.10 -49.10 -44.46
C ASN A 45 -36.85 -49.16 -43.57
N THR A 46 -36.54 -48.06 -42.87
CA THR A 46 -35.73 -48.08 -41.65
C THR A 46 -36.36 -47.12 -40.63
N PRO A 47 -36.56 -47.53 -39.36
CA PRO A 47 -36.91 -46.57 -38.32
C PRO A 47 -35.76 -45.55 -38.21
N PRO A 48 -36.06 -44.24 -38.11
CA PRO A 48 -35.00 -43.25 -38.02
C PRO A 48 -34.11 -43.55 -36.81
N PRO A 49 -32.79 -43.42 -36.94
CA PRO A 49 -31.91 -43.46 -35.79
C PRO A 49 -32.37 -42.37 -34.83
N TYR A 50 -32.49 -42.72 -33.54
CA TYR A 50 -32.75 -41.74 -32.49
C TYR A 50 -31.54 -40.83 -32.37
N SER A 51 -31.47 -39.83 -33.26
CA SER A 51 -30.58 -38.70 -33.12
C SER A 51 -31.19 -37.80 -32.06
N GLY A 52 -30.84 -38.06 -30.80
CA GLY A 52 -30.94 -37.04 -29.77
C GLY A 52 -30.18 -35.80 -30.25
N PRO A 53 -30.63 -34.58 -29.91
CA PRO A 53 -29.95 -33.37 -30.35
C PRO A 53 -28.49 -33.44 -29.89
N THR A 54 -27.58 -33.57 -30.85
CA THR A 54 -26.15 -33.34 -30.66
C THR A 54 -26.01 -31.87 -30.30
N THR A 55 -26.08 -31.59 -29.01
CA THR A 55 -25.76 -30.27 -28.48
C THR A 55 -24.34 -29.93 -28.91
N PRO A 56 -24.12 -28.82 -29.63
CA PRO A 56 -22.77 -28.38 -29.93
C PRO A 56 -22.05 -28.17 -28.61
N SER A 57 -20.94 -28.88 -28.44
CA SER A 57 -19.82 -28.58 -27.53
C SER A 57 -20.21 -27.57 -26.45
N MET A 58 -20.65 -28.08 -25.29
CA MET A 58 -20.65 -27.27 -24.07
C MET A 58 -19.20 -26.83 -23.87
N SER A 59 -18.89 -25.64 -24.36
CA SER A 59 -17.70 -24.91 -23.98
C SER A 59 -17.77 -24.85 -22.47
N ALA A 60 -16.83 -25.52 -21.79
CA ALA A 60 -16.72 -25.44 -20.35
C ALA A 60 -16.86 -23.97 -19.96
N PRO A 61 -17.73 -23.61 -19.00
CA PRO A 61 -17.93 -22.22 -18.63
C PRO A 61 -16.55 -21.63 -18.36
N ARG A 62 -16.18 -20.65 -19.19
CA ARG A 62 -14.93 -19.92 -19.07
C ARG A 62 -14.83 -19.52 -17.60
N ALA A 63 -13.79 -20.02 -16.91
CA ALA A 63 -13.57 -19.67 -15.52
C ALA A 63 -13.75 -18.15 -15.41
N PRO A 64 -14.56 -17.65 -14.45
CA PRO A 64 -14.75 -16.22 -14.30
C PRO A 64 -13.36 -15.58 -14.26
N PRO A 65 -13.12 -14.50 -15.03
CA PRO A 65 -11.86 -13.79 -14.92
C PRO A 65 -11.61 -13.51 -13.43
N PRO A 66 -10.35 -13.61 -12.95
CA PRO A 66 -10.06 -13.44 -11.53
C PRO A 66 -10.74 -12.17 -11.05
N GLN A 67 -11.78 -12.32 -10.23
CA GLN A 67 -12.55 -11.19 -9.76
C GLN A 67 -11.61 -10.38 -8.87
N ASN A 68 -11.51 -9.08 -9.12
CA ASN A 68 -10.85 -8.17 -8.18
C ASN A 68 -11.64 -8.25 -6.87
N ILE A 69 -11.13 -9.04 -5.92
CA ILE A 69 -11.76 -9.22 -4.62
C ILE A 69 -11.75 -7.86 -3.95
N THR A 70 -12.92 -7.25 -3.85
CA THR A 70 -13.11 -6.00 -3.14
C THR A 70 -13.60 -6.34 -1.75
N TYR A 71 -12.92 -5.83 -0.74
CA TYR A 71 -13.28 -6.04 0.66
C TYR A 71 -14.03 -4.81 1.16
N PRO A 72 -15.34 -4.90 1.47
CA PRO A 72 -16.09 -3.76 2.00
C PRO A 72 -15.43 -3.16 3.24
N GLY A 73 -15.33 -1.84 3.30
CA GLY A 73 -14.71 -1.11 4.41
C GLY A 73 -13.17 -1.09 4.40
N LEU A 74 -12.52 -1.74 3.43
CA LEU A 74 -11.08 -1.68 3.24
C LEU A 74 -10.72 -0.91 1.95
N PRO A 75 -9.54 -0.24 1.91
CA PRO A 75 -9.06 0.40 0.71
C PRO A 75 -9.00 -0.55 -0.50
N HIS A 76 -9.33 -0.04 -1.69
CA HIS A 76 -9.30 -0.83 -2.91
C HIS A 76 -7.86 -1.10 -3.39
N LEU A 77 -7.24 -2.13 -2.82
CA LEU A 77 -5.86 -2.55 -3.06
C LEU A 77 -5.81 -4.04 -3.41
N ASP A 78 -4.80 -4.43 -4.20
CA ASP A 78 -4.46 -5.85 -4.35
C ASP A 78 -3.62 -6.32 -3.15
N TYR A 79 -4.30 -6.79 -2.11
CA TYR A 79 -3.67 -7.23 -0.88
C TYR A 79 -2.71 -8.42 -1.05
N ARG A 80 -2.81 -9.17 -2.14
CA ARG A 80 -1.92 -10.31 -2.42
C ARG A 80 -0.48 -9.86 -2.61
N LEU A 81 -0.27 -8.60 -3.01
CA LEU A 81 1.05 -8.02 -3.23
C LEU A 81 1.80 -7.72 -1.92
N TYR A 82 1.13 -7.75 -0.76
CA TYR A 82 1.79 -7.67 0.55
C TYR A 82 2.45 -8.99 0.97
N ALA A 83 2.00 -10.11 0.41
CA ALA A 83 2.57 -11.42 0.66
C ALA A 83 2.60 -12.25 -0.64
N PRO A 84 3.40 -11.85 -1.65
CA PRO A 84 3.54 -12.63 -2.86
C PRO A 84 4.02 -14.04 -2.53
N SER A 85 3.58 -15.03 -3.32
CA SER A 85 4.06 -16.40 -3.19
C SER A 85 5.59 -16.42 -3.25
N THR A 86 6.22 -17.22 -2.38
CA THR A 86 7.69 -17.34 -2.15
C THR A 86 8.38 -16.22 -1.37
N PHE A 87 7.70 -15.11 -1.07
CA PHE A 87 8.31 -14.02 -0.30
C PHE A 87 8.22 -14.33 1.20
N LEU A 88 9.25 -13.90 1.93
CA LEU A 88 9.33 -14.01 3.38
C LEU A 88 9.10 -12.64 4.02
N LEU A 89 8.14 -12.54 4.93
CA LEU A 89 7.91 -11.34 5.73
C LEU A 89 8.91 -11.29 6.89
N SER A 90 9.53 -10.13 7.12
CA SER A 90 10.41 -9.91 8.27
C SER A 90 9.65 -9.95 9.60
N ALA A 91 10.35 -10.22 10.71
CA ALA A 91 9.73 -10.37 12.04
C ALA A 91 9.04 -9.07 12.52
N ASP A 92 9.61 -7.92 12.19
CA ASP A 92 9.06 -6.58 12.45
C ASP A 92 8.01 -6.15 11.42
N LYS A 93 7.73 -7.01 10.42
CA LYS A 93 6.76 -6.80 9.34
C LYS A 93 7.06 -5.59 8.45
N SER A 94 8.29 -5.06 8.48
CA SER A 94 8.69 -3.90 7.67
C SER A 94 9.06 -4.28 6.24
N GLU A 95 9.61 -5.48 6.02
CA GLU A 95 10.13 -5.90 4.72
C GLU A 95 9.59 -7.26 4.26
N ILE A 96 9.36 -7.39 2.96
CA ILE A 96 9.21 -8.70 2.31
C ILE A 96 10.44 -9.01 1.47
N LYS A 97 10.92 -10.25 1.54
CA LYS A 97 12.19 -10.69 0.93
C LYS A 97 11.96 -11.83 -0.04
N SER A 98 12.55 -11.77 -1.22
CA SER A 98 12.58 -12.88 -2.16
C SER A 98 14.01 -13.29 -2.48
N TYR A 99 14.20 -14.59 -2.67
CA TYR A 99 15.44 -15.22 -3.09
C TYR A 99 15.26 -15.96 -4.43
N GLU A 100 14.19 -15.65 -5.18
CA GLU A 100 13.92 -16.31 -6.46
C GLU A 100 15.00 -15.96 -7.49
N THR A 101 15.66 -17.00 -8.02
CA THR A 101 16.66 -16.86 -9.10
C THR A 101 16.12 -16.12 -10.31
N ARG A 102 14.83 -16.30 -10.65
CA ARG A 102 14.20 -15.67 -11.82
C ARG A 102 14.25 -14.14 -11.74
N LEU A 103 14.04 -13.57 -10.56
CA LEU A 103 14.05 -12.12 -10.32
C LEU A 103 15.44 -11.50 -10.37
N SER A 104 16.49 -12.31 -10.20
CA SER A 104 17.89 -11.89 -10.31
C SER A 104 18.52 -12.20 -11.68
N THR A 105 17.81 -12.92 -12.54
CA THR A 105 18.32 -13.38 -13.84
C THR A 105 17.62 -12.67 -15.00
N TYR A 106 16.31 -12.45 -14.91
CA TYR A 106 15.51 -11.91 -16.00
C TYR A 106 15.01 -10.50 -15.67
N PRO A 107 15.53 -9.44 -16.32
CA PRO A 107 15.14 -8.06 -16.04
C PRO A 107 13.63 -7.82 -16.12
N ASN A 108 12.96 -8.34 -17.14
CA ASN A 108 11.51 -8.17 -17.33
C ASN A 108 10.69 -8.77 -16.17
N ALA A 109 11.17 -9.85 -15.56
CA ALA A 109 10.54 -10.46 -14.39
C ALA A 109 10.61 -9.53 -13.17
N LEU A 110 11.78 -8.94 -12.94
CA LEU A 110 12.01 -7.97 -11.87
C LEU A 110 11.17 -6.70 -12.09
N VAL A 111 11.20 -6.14 -13.30
CA VAL A 111 10.41 -4.94 -13.65
C VAL A 111 8.92 -5.18 -13.38
N SER A 112 8.37 -6.29 -13.88
CA SER A 112 6.94 -6.63 -13.70
C SER A 112 6.57 -6.74 -12.22
N LEU A 113 7.43 -7.39 -11.42
CA LEU A 113 7.23 -7.48 -9.97
C LEU A 113 7.25 -6.09 -9.33
N ILE A 114 8.30 -5.31 -9.56
CA ILE A 114 8.52 -4.02 -8.92
C ILE A 114 7.41 -3.03 -9.26
N GLN A 115 6.96 -3.01 -10.52
CA GLN A 115 5.81 -2.22 -10.94
C GLN A 115 4.53 -2.64 -10.20
N SER A 116 4.29 -3.94 -10.06
CA SER A 116 3.12 -4.46 -9.33
C SER A 116 3.19 -4.08 -7.86
N VAL A 117 4.28 -4.40 -7.16
CA VAL A 117 4.40 -4.13 -5.71
C VAL A 117 4.49 -2.64 -5.36
N ALA A 118 4.77 -1.77 -6.33
CA ALA A 118 4.73 -0.32 -6.17
C ALA A 118 3.31 0.26 -6.16
N THR A 119 2.28 -0.50 -6.58
CA THR A 119 0.88 -0.03 -6.57
C THR A 119 0.19 -0.15 -5.23
N ILE A 120 0.86 -0.71 -4.21
CA ILE A 120 0.33 -0.83 -2.84
C ILE A 120 1.14 0.04 -1.86
N PRO A 121 0.48 0.67 -0.88
CA PRO A 121 1.10 1.56 0.10
C PRO A 121 1.88 0.81 1.18
N PRO A 122 2.73 1.48 1.95
CA PRO A 122 3.10 0.95 3.25
C PRO A 122 1.88 0.97 4.20
N LYS A 123 1.96 0.28 5.33
CA LYS A 123 0.94 0.34 6.39
C LYS A 123 1.47 1.15 7.57
N PRO A 124 1.19 2.48 7.61
CA PRO A 124 1.53 3.32 8.74
C PRO A 124 0.64 3.01 9.94
N HIS A 125 1.25 3.10 11.13
CA HIS A 125 0.54 3.03 12.39
C HIS A 125 0.83 4.27 13.24
N ILE A 126 -0.05 4.50 14.20
CA ILE A 126 0.18 5.44 15.29
C ILE A 126 0.20 4.61 16.57
N ARG A 127 1.32 4.63 17.30
CA ARG A 127 1.50 3.85 18.53
C ARG A 127 1.78 4.77 19.70
N ILE A 128 1.01 4.61 20.77
CA ILE A 128 1.08 5.41 21.99
C ILE A 128 1.40 4.45 23.15
N VAL A 129 2.53 4.66 23.81
CA VAL A 129 3.00 3.83 24.93
C VAL A 129 3.11 4.69 26.17
N GLY A 130 2.45 4.27 27.25
CA GLY A 130 2.62 4.84 28.60
C GLY A 130 3.46 3.90 29.45
N LYS A 131 4.52 4.42 30.06
CA LYS A 131 5.35 3.70 31.04
C LYS A 131 5.31 4.37 32.39
N SER A 132 5.11 3.57 33.43
CA SER A 132 5.25 4.00 34.83
C SER A 132 6.72 4.29 35.15
N SER A 133 6.96 4.94 36.30
CA SER A 133 8.30 5.30 36.76
C SER A 133 9.23 4.09 36.99
N ASP A 134 8.66 2.92 37.22
CA ASP A 134 9.36 1.63 37.36
C ASP A 134 9.68 0.97 36.02
N GLY A 135 9.29 1.59 34.90
CA GLY A 135 9.48 1.07 33.55
C GLY A 135 8.41 0.08 33.08
N SER A 136 7.43 -0.25 33.92
CA SER A 136 6.30 -1.11 33.53
C SER A 136 5.41 -0.39 32.51
N ILE A 137 4.88 -1.15 31.53
CA ILE A 137 3.99 -0.61 30.49
C ILE A 137 2.59 -0.48 31.08
N ASP A 138 2.08 0.74 31.27
CA ASP A 138 0.69 0.94 31.73
C ASP A 138 -0.31 0.71 30.61
N PHE A 139 0.00 1.22 29.41
CA PHE A 139 -0.80 1.05 28.20
C PHE A 139 0.09 1.05 26.95
N ASP A 140 -0.36 0.37 25.91
CA ASP A 140 0.31 0.28 24.61
C ASP A 140 -0.75 0.18 23.52
N VAL A 141 -1.16 1.32 23.00
CA VAL A 141 -2.28 1.45 22.07
C VAL A 141 -1.76 1.70 20.67
N THR A 142 -2.24 0.93 19.69
CA THR A 142 -1.87 1.08 18.27
C THR A 142 -3.10 1.29 17.40
N MET A 143 -3.03 2.24 16.47
CA MET A 143 -4.07 2.51 15.47
C MET A 143 -3.52 2.35 14.06
N ASN A 144 -4.37 1.92 13.13
CA ASN A 144 -4.05 1.84 11.72
C ASN A 144 -4.29 3.18 11.02
N ALA A 145 -3.27 3.72 10.35
CA ALA A 145 -3.33 4.99 9.63
C ALA A 145 -3.30 4.82 8.09
N MET A 146 -3.33 3.59 7.57
CA MET A 146 -3.28 3.32 6.13
C MET A 146 -4.42 3.99 5.37
N ASN A 147 -5.61 4.08 5.97
CA ASN A 147 -6.77 4.72 5.36
C ASN A 147 -6.62 6.25 5.24
N LEU A 148 -5.53 6.85 5.74
CA LEU A 148 -5.26 8.29 5.59
C LEU A 148 -4.43 8.61 4.35
N ILE A 149 -3.77 7.60 3.76
CA ILE A 149 -2.88 7.74 2.60
C ILE A 149 -3.43 7.06 1.34
N VAL A 150 -4.57 6.37 1.45
CA VAL A 150 -5.26 5.74 0.33
C VAL A 150 -6.65 6.37 0.18
N PRO A 151 -6.85 7.27 -0.80
CA PRO A 151 -8.18 7.80 -1.07
C PRO A 151 -9.11 6.71 -1.59
N ASP A 152 -10.40 6.84 -1.26
CA ASP A 152 -11.45 6.01 -1.85
C ASP A 152 -11.47 6.17 -3.38
N ALA A 153 -11.85 5.09 -4.08
CA ALA A 153 -11.86 5.04 -5.54
C ALA A 153 -12.70 6.16 -6.19
N ASP A 154 -13.71 6.66 -5.48
CA ASP A 154 -14.63 7.71 -5.94
C ASP A 154 -14.06 9.13 -5.76
N ARG A 155 -13.01 9.30 -4.95
CA ARG A 155 -12.31 10.58 -4.78
C ARG A 155 -11.31 10.76 -5.92
N LYS A 156 -11.54 11.79 -6.75
CA LYS A 156 -10.61 12.17 -7.82
C LYS A 156 -9.23 12.49 -7.25
N GLY A 157 -8.22 11.77 -7.74
CA GLY A 157 -6.80 12.11 -7.59
C GLY A 157 -6.00 11.09 -6.78
N LYS A 158 -5.54 10.01 -7.44
CA LYS A 158 -4.44 9.22 -6.89
C LYS A 158 -3.20 10.10 -6.80
N MET A 159 -2.78 10.40 -5.57
CA MET A 159 -1.58 11.22 -5.31
C MET A 159 -0.30 10.39 -5.30
N ASN A 160 -0.41 9.06 -5.31
CA ASN A 160 0.73 8.17 -5.27
C ASN A 160 1.47 8.15 -6.61
N TYR A 161 2.79 8.05 -6.55
CA TYR A 161 3.64 8.00 -7.74
C TYR A 161 4.92 7.21 -7.44
N VAL A 162 5.58 6.75 -8.50
CA VAL A 162 6.88 6.09 -8.41
C VAL A 162 7.95 7.12 -8.73
N ARG A 163 8.96 7.20 -7.87
CA ARG A 163 10.17 8.00 -8.10
C ARG A 163 11.35 7.07 -8.32
N ILE A 164 12.05 7.30 -9.42
CA ILE A 164 13.36 6.69 -9.68
C ILE A 164 14.42 7.71 -9.26
N ILE A 165 15.51 7.23 -8.69
CA ILE A 165 16.64 8.07 -8.28
C ILE A 165 17.16 8.89 -9.48
N GLY A 166 17.24 10.20 -9.32
CA GLY A 166 17.60 11.14 -10.38
C GLY A 166 19.10 11.44 -10.49
N PRO A 167 19.52 12.23 -11.49
CA PRO A 167 20.89 12.72 -11.58
C PRO A 167 21.26 13.58 -10.35
N GLY A 168 22.45 13.37 -9.78
CA GLY A 168 22.95 14.16 -8.65
C GLY A 168 22.36 13.77 -7.28
N GLU A 169 21.47 12.78 -7.22
CA GLU A 169 20.97 12.23 -5.96
C GLU A 169 21.88 11.11 -5.46
N ALA A 170 22.30 11.17 -4.20
CA ALA A 170 23.04 10.09 -3.57
C ALA A 170 22.11 8.89 -3.31
N GLY A 171 22.57 7.69 -3.65
CA GLY A 171 21.86 6.47 -3.31
C GLY A 171 22.63 5.22 -3.71
N PHE A 172 22.12 4.06 -3.32
CA PHE A 172 22.75 2.79 -3.63
C PHE A 172 22.45 2.37 -5.07
N ARG A 173 23.45 2.54 -5.94
CA ARG A 173 23.34 2.35 -7.40
C ARG A 173 24.10 1.11 -7.91
N GLY A 174 24.08 0.04 -7.13
CA GLY A 174 24.90 -1.15 -7.37
C GLY A 174 26.26 -1.10 -6.68
N ASP A 175 26.39 -0.35 -5.59
CA ASP A 175 27.58 -0.33 -4.74
C ASP A 175 27.24 -0.65 -3.28
N THR A 176 28.29 -0.82 -2.48
CA THR A 176 28.27 -1.01 -1.04
C THR A 176 28.04 0.29 -0.27
N LYS A 177 28.28 1.43 -0.92
CA LYS A 177 28.04 2.79 -0.43
C LYS A 177 27.17 3.58 -1.40
N GLU A 178 26.62 4.71 -0.93
CA GLU A 178 25.86 5.60 -1.79
C GLU A 178 26.77 6.31 -2.80
N THR A 179 26.27 6.46 -4.03
CA THR A 179 26.97 7.14 -5.13
C THR A 179 26.01 8.06 -5.89
N LEU A 180 26.57 9.06 -6.58
CA LEU A 180 25.82 9.99 -7.44
C LEU A 180 25.62 9.45 -8.86
N ALA A 181 26.41 8.45 -9.25
CA ALA A 181 26.44 7.82 -10.58
C ALA A 181 26.59 6.29 -10.44
N PRO A 182 26.22 5.49 -11.45
CA PRO A 182 25.64 5.89 -12.74
C PRO A 182 24.19 6.38 -12.61
N ASP A 183 23.72 7.19 -13.56
CA ASP A 183 22.29 7.43 -13.74
C ASP A 183 21.79 6.65 -14.96
N LEU A 184 20.91 5.69 -14.71
CA LEU A 184 20.35 4.83 -15.75
C LEU A 184 18.94 5.25 -16.20
N GLY A 185 18.39 6.33 -15.61
CA GLY A 185 17.14 6.99 -16.01
C GLY A 185 15.86 6.23 -15.69
N ASN A 186 15.73 4.96 -16.08
CA ASN A 186 14.49 4.19 -15.97
C ASN A 186 14.69 2.82 -15.27
N LEU A 187 13.56 2.24 -14.86
CA LEU A 187 13.53 1.00 -14.09
C LEU A 187 14.09 -0.19 -14.88
N ASP A 188 13.83 -0.26 -16.20
CA ASP A 188 14.32 -1.32 -17.07
C ASP A 188 15.85 -1.37 -17.12
N ASN A 189 16.51 -0.23 -17.24
CA ASN A 189 17.96 -0.15 -17.26
C ASN A 189 18.56 -0.53 -15.90
N TRP A 190 17.95 -0.08 -14.79
CA TRP A 190 18.35 -0.50 -13.45
C TRP A 190 18.18 -2.00 -13.22
N ALA A 191 17.07 -2.58 -13.68
CA ALA A 191 16.83 -4.02 -13.61
C ALA A 191 17.84 -4.81 -14.45
N ARG A 192 18.18 -4.33 -15.66
CA ARG A 192 19.24 -4.92 -16.50
C ARG A 192 20.60 -4.88 -15.81
N SER A 193 20.97 -3.74 -15.23
CA SER A 193 22.21 -3.59 -14.47
C SER A 193 22.25 -4.56 -13.29
N TYR A 194 21.17 -4.63 -12.51
CA TYR A 194 21.07 -5.56 -11.39
C TYR A 194 21.20 -7.01 -11.84
N CYS A 195 20.52 -7.44 -12.90
CA CYS A 195 20.63 -8.82 -13.39
C CYS A 195 22.01 -9.15 -13.98
N ALA A 196 22.66 -8.19 -14.64
CA ALA A 196 24.01 -8.34 -15.21
C ALA A 196 25.13 -8.36 -14.16
N ASP A 197 24.89 -7.80 -12.96
CA ASP A 197 25.85 -7.78 -11.87
C ASP A 197 26.24 -9.20 -11.43
N THR A 198 27.53 -9.54 -11.51
CA THR A 198 28.05 -10.89 -11.19
C THR A 198 28.33 -11.08 -9.69
N SER A 199 28.13 -10.04 -8.88
CA SER A 199 28.38 -10.07 -7.44
C SER A 199 27.59 -11.19 -6.75
N SER A 200 28.26 -11.88 -5.82
CA SER A 200 27.69 -13.01 -5.08
C SER A 200 26.54 -12.60 -4.17
N ILE A 201 26.60 -11.39 -3.63
CA ILE A 201 25.62 -10.82 -2.71
C ILE A 201 25.18 -9.47 -3.24
N LYS A 202 24.02 -9.45 -3.89
CA LYS A 202 23.38 -8.22 -4.38
C LYS A 202 21.90 -8.19 -4.00
N GLN A 203 21.36 -7.00 -3.83
CA GLN A 203 19.94 -6.80 -3.54
C GLN A 203 19.35 -5.64 -4.35
N PHE A 204 18.12 -5.84 -4.83
CA PHE A 204 17.29 -4.80 -5.43
C PHE A 204 16.18 -4.44 -4.46
N VAL A 205 16.02 -3.15 -4.17
CA VAL A 205 15.10 -2.67 -3.14
C VAL A 205 14.12 -1.67 -3.72
N LEU A 206 12.83 -1.92 -3.46
CA LEU A 206 11.78 -0.91 -3.55
C LEU A 206 11.41 -0.48 -2.14
N GLU A 207 11.46 0.83 -1.90
CA GLU A 207 11.00 1.44 -0.67
C GLU A 207 9.64 2.11 -0.89
N ARG A 208 8.72 1.98 0.06
CA ARG A 208 7.43 2.66 0.10
C ARG A 208 7.46 3.70 1.21
N ILE A 209 7.19 4.95 0.87
CA ILE A 209 7.38 6.09 1.76
C ILE A 209 6.09 6.89 1.85
N VAL A 210 5.77 7.34 3.06
CA VAL A 210 4.72 8.34 3.30
C VAL A 210 5.38 9.71 3.38
N THR A 211 4.94 10.66 2.55
CA THR A 211 5.46 12.03 2.53
C THR A 211 4.38 13.02 2.99
N ASN A 212 4.81 14.22 3.42
CA ASN A 212 3.92 15.32 3.80
C ASN A 212 2.92 14.99 4.92
N TRP A 213 3.21 13.97 5.72
CA TRP A 213 2.49 13.65 6.94
C TRP A 213 3.18 14.33 8.11
N ASP A 214 2.52 15.28 8.75
CA ASP A 214 3.10 15.98 9.89
C ASP A 214 2.93 15.16 11.18
N THR A 215 3.84 14.19 11.35
CA THR A 215 3.84 13.30 12.51
C THR A 215 4.18 14.04 13.79
N SER A 216 5.01 15.08 13.74
CA SER A 216 5.37 15.90 14.90
C SER A 216 4.19 16.72 15.41
N TYR A 217 3.40 17.30 14.50
CA TYR A 217 2.15 17.98 14.86
C TYR A 217 1.18 17.02 15.54
N LEU A 218 0.97 15.85 14.92
CA LEU A 218 0.04 14.86 15.45
C LEU A 218 0.51 14.28 16.80
N GLU A 219 1.80 14.05 16.96
CA GLU A 219 2.43 13.68 18.23
C GLU A 219 2.14 14.70 19.33
N GLY A 220 2.35 16.00 19.07
CA GLY A 220 2.06 17.05 20.05
C GLY A 220 0.59 17.07 20.49
N ARG A 221 -0.34 16.84 19.55
CA ARG A 221 -1.77 16.73 19.85
C ARG A 221 -2.11 15.52 20.70
N LEU A 222 -1.54 14.36 20.37
CA LEU A 222 -1.73 13.14 21.14
C LEU A 222 -1.12 13.25 22.55
N LEU A 223 0.09 13.77 22.69
CA LEU A 223 0.70 14.00 24.01
C LEU A 223 -0.12 14.98 24.85
N SER A 224 -0.65 16.04 24.25
CA SER A 224 -1.56 16.98 24.92
C SER A 224 -2.83 16.29 25.41
N LEU A 225 -3.40 15.38 24.61
CA LEU A 225 -4.54 14.55 25.01
C LEU A 225 -4.20 13.66 26.21
N ILE A 226 -3.05 12.98 26.20
CA ILE A 226 -2.64 12.12 27.32
C ILE A 226 -2.38 12.95 28.58
N ASN A 227 -1.75 14.12 28.45
CA ASN A 227 -1.56 15.02 29.60
C ASN A 227 -2.89 15.48 30.21
N SER A 228 -3.94 15.64 29.39
CA SER A 228 -5.29 15.98 29.88
C SER A 228 -5.95 14.87 30.71
N THR A 229 -5.42 13.64 30.70
CA THR A 229 -5.94 12.52 31.51
C THR A 229 -5.32 12.45 32.91
N ALA A 230 -4.45 13.40 33.26
CA ALA A 230 -3.65 13.40 34.49
C ALA A 230 -2.72 12.16 34.63
N TYR A 231 -2.40 11.49 33.53
CA TYR A 231 -1.40 10.42 33.51
C TYR A 231 -0.02 10.99 33.91
N ARG A 232 0.61 10.39 34.93
CA ARG A 232 1.89 10.85 35.48
C ARG A 232 3.12 10.08 34.99
N GLY A 233 2.92 9.02 34.21
CA GLY A 233 4.01 8.25 33.64
C GLY A 233 4.63 8.92 32.41
N HIS A 234 5.67 8.30 31.86
CA HIS A 234 6.28 8.74 30.62
C HIS A 234 5.48 8.22 29.43
N CYS A 235 5.01 9.13 28.56
CA CYS A 235 4.30 8.79 27.34
C CYS A 235 5.19 8.99 26.11
N THR A 236 5.20 8.00 25.21
CA THR A 236 5.90 8.06 23.92
C THR A 236 4.90 7.81 22.79
N VAL A 237 4.89 8.68 21.79
CA VAL A 237 4.13 8.49 20.55
C VAL A 237 5.12 8.14 19.43
N SER A 238 4.78 7.18 18.58
CA SER A 238 5.62 6.78 17.45
C SER A 238 4.76 6.42 16.24
N PHE A 239 5.37 6.50 15.05
CA PHE A 239 4.68 6.28 13.77
C PHE A 239 5.33 5.14 12.98
N PRO A 240 5.25 3.89 13.47
CA PRO A 240 5.95 2.79 12.80
C PRO A 240 5.32 2.50 11.44
N LEU A 241 6.18 2.24 10.46
CA LEU A 241 5.79 1.93 9.09
C LEU A 241 6.06 0.45 8.80
N THR A 242 5.00 -0.32 8.58
CA THR A 242 5.13 -1.74 8.20
C THR A 242 4.92 -1.92 6.70
N HIS A 243 5.40 -3.02 6.14
CA HIS A 243 5.33 -3.34 4.72
C HIS A 243 5.93 -2.23 3.84
N SER A 244 6.95 -1.53 4.34
CA SER A 244 7.59 -0.40 3.68
C SER A 244 8.67 -0.82 2.68
N ARG A 245 9.20 -2.05 2.74
CA ARG A 245 10.30 -2.46 1.87
C ARG A 245 10.03 -3.78 1.16
N VAL A 246 10.46 -3.85 -0.10
CA VAL A 246 10.51 -5.09 -0.89
C VAL A 246 11.96 -5.29 -1.30
N VAL A 247 12.53 -6.43 -0.91
CA VAL A 247 13.94 -6.75 -1.14
C VAL A 247 14.03 -8.02 -1.97
N VAL A 248 14.63 -7.91 -3.16
CA VAL A 248 14.97 -9.05 -4.00
C VAL A 248 16.46 -9.33 -3.84
N HIS A 249 16.81 -10.49 -3.31
CA HIS A 249 18.18 -10.95 -3.19
C HIS A 249 18.60 -11.77 -4.41
N SER A 250 19.87 -11.70 -4.77
CA SER A 250 20.47 -12.77 -5.57
C SER A 250 20.36 -14.09 -4.83
N PRO A 251 20.07 -15.20 -5.54
CA PRO A 251 20.14 -16.52 -4.93
C PRO A 251 21.55 -16.73 -4.36
N ASP A 252 21.63 -17.19 -3.11
CA ASP A 252 22.90 -17.48 -2.44
C ASP A 252 23.63 -18.57 -3.25
N LYS A 253 24.59 -18.16 -4.09
CA LYS A 253 25.49 -19.11 -4.80
C LYS A 253 26.48 -19.79 -3.85
N VAL A 254 26.54 -19.35 -2.60
CA VAL A 254 27.47 -19.82 -1.58
C VAL A 254 26.68 -20.55 -0.50
N ASN A 255 27.09 -21.78 -0.21
CA ASN A 255 26.45 -22.64 0.77
C ASN A 255 26.22 -21.90 2.11
N ARG A 256 25.01 -22.00 2.68
CA ARG A 256 24.52 -21.23 3.84
C ARG A 256 25.47 -21.24 5.07
N PHE A 257 26.35 -22.25 5.16
CA PHE A 257 27.37 -22.40 6.21
C PHE A 257 28.59 -21.48 6.06
N PHE A 258 29.03 -21.13 4.85
CA PHE A 258 30.16 -20.20 4.64
C PHE A 258 29.74 -18.72 4.59
N SER A 259 28.43 -18.48 4.44
CA SER A 259 27.84 -17.14 4.31
C SER A 259 28.19 -16.21 5.48
N ASN A 260 28.30 -16.70 6.70
CA ASN A 260 28.49 -15.83 7.87
C ASN A 260 29.90 -15.22 7.95
N VAL A 261 30.92 -15.89 7.40
CA VAL A 261 32.31 -15.39 7.46
C VAL A 261 32.64 -14.57 6.20
N THR A 262 32.13 -14.93 5.02
CA THR A 262 32.37 -14.18 3.76
C THR A 262 31.48 -12.95 3.56
N LYS A 263 30.29 -12.88 4.19
CA LYS A 263 29.44 -11.67 4.23
C LYS A 263 30.13 -10.47 4.89
N VAL A 264 31.07 -10.71 5.80
CA VAL A 264 31.80 -9.65 6.51
C VAL A 264 32.87 -9.02 5.61
N PHE A 265 33.42 -9.77 4.64
CA PHE A 265 34.51 -9.29 3.77
C PHE A 265 34.04 -8.86 2.37
N THR A 266 32.86 -9.29 1.93
CA THR A 266 32.32 -8.96 0.60
C THR A 266 31.06 -8.12 0.80
N GLY A 267 31.18 -6.80 0.74
CA GLY A 267 30.04 -5.91 0.96
C GLY A 267 28.89 -6.19 0.01
N THR A 268 27.66 -6.12 0.51
CA THR A 268 26.43 -6.32 -0.29
C THR A 268 26.27 -5.18 -1.29
N ARG A 269 26.17 -5.51 -2.58
CA ARG A 269 25.82 -4.56 -3.63
C ARG A 269 24.33 -4.22 -3.53
N LYS A 270 24.01 -2.95 -3.36
CA LYS A 270 22.62 -2.51 -3.15
C LYS A 270 22.13 -1.68 -4.31
N TYR A 271 20.91 -1.94 -4.76
CA TYR A 271 20.19 -1.17 -5.76
C TYR A 271 18.92 -0.61 -5.12
N GLU A 272 19.05 0.53 -4.42
CA GLU A 272 17.94 1.24 -3.76
C GLU A 272 17.58 2.48 -4.59
N VAL A 273 17.10 2.21 -5.81
CA VAL A 273 16.96 3.22 -6.88
C VAL A 273 15.51 3.61 -7.16
N ILE A 274 14.55 2.96 -6.51
CA ILE A 274 13.12 3.15 -6.75
C ILE A 274 12.35 3.30 -5.45
N LYS A 275 11.48 4.29 -5.41
CA LYS A 275 10.60 4.62 -4.28
C LYS A 275 9.16 4.71 -4.75
N SER A 276 8.25 4.05 -4.05
CA SER A 276 6.81 4.24 -4.19
C SER A 276 6.35 5.26 -3.16
N ILE A 277 5.97 6.44 -3.62
CA ILE A 277 5.61 7.58 -2.77
C ILE A 277 4.10 7.61 -2.57
N TRP A 278 3.68 7.70 -1.31
CA TRP A 278 2.29 7.76 -0.86
C TRP A 278 2.08 9.03 -0.03
N PRO A 279 1.85 10.17 -0.67
CA PRO A 279 1.71 11.42 0.05
C PRO A 279 0.46 11.42 0.94
N TYR A 280 0.62 11.83 2.19
CA TYR A 280 -0.51 12.17 3.06
C TYR A 280 -1.17 13.46 2.59
N ALA A 281 -0.37 14.40 2.07
CA ALA A 281 -0.81 15.63 1.44
C ALA A 281 0.09 16.00 0.24
N ASP A 282 -0.35 16.91 -0.61
CA ASP A 282 0.40 17.32 -1.81
C ASP A 282 1.64 18.15 -1.45
N VAL A 283 1.53 18.97 -0.41
CA VAL A 283 2.61 19.77 0.16
C VAL A 283 2.70 19.60 1.68
N PRO A 284 3.85 19.92 2.29
CA PRO A 284 4.03 19.96 3.74
C PRO A 284 2.98 20.82 4.47
N ARG A 285 2.78 20.51 5.77
CA ARG A 285 1.89 21.30 6.62
C ARG A 285 2.41 22.73 6.78
N GLY A 286 1.52 23.71 6.69
CA GLY A 286 1.85 25.14 6.75
C GLY A 286 2.03 25.81 5.39
N GLU A 287 2.11 25.04 4.30
CA GLU A 287 2.14 25.60 2.94
C GLU A 287 0.73 25.96 2.43
N THR A 288 0.65 27.02 1.62
CA THR A 288 -0.62 27.51 1.07
C THR A 288 -1.15 26.55 0.02
N GLY A 289 -2.45 26.23 0.08
CA GLY A 289 -3.10 25.35 -0.90
C GLY A 289 -2.93 23.85 -0.63
N ARG A 290 -2.46 23.47 0.56
CA ARG A 290 -2.34 22.08 1.00
C ARG A 290 -3.66 21.32 0.84
N ARG A 291 -3.57 20.14 0.23
CA ARG A 291 -4.67 19.18 0.09
C ARG A 291 -4.21 17.81 0.59
N CYS A 292 -4.87 17.32 1.64
CA CYS A 292 -4.67 15.96 2.13
C CYS A 292 -5.31 14.94 1.20
N ALA A 293 -4.71 13.75 1.12
CA ALA A 293 -5.25 12.63 0.34
C ALA A 293 -6.64 12.22 0.83
N VAL A 294 -6.86 12.22 2.15
CA VAL A 294 -8.12 11.79 2.77
C VAL A 294 -8.71 12.84 3.71
N GLN A 295 -7.96 13.25 4.72
CA GLN A 295 -8.40 14.25 5.70
C GLN A 295 -7.19 14.89 6.37
N GLU A 296 -7.41 16.02 7.04
CA GLU A 296 -6.37 16.67 7.84
C GLU A 296 -6.10 15.93 9.16
N GLU A 297 -4.88 16.10 9.68
CA GLU A 297 -4.46 15.52 10.96
C GLU A 297 -5.38 15.97 12.11
N ASP A 298 -5.89 17.21 12.05
CA ASP A 298 -6.80 17.77 13.04
C ASP A 298 -8.17 17.12 13.04
N VAL A 299 -8.71 16.90 11.84
CA VAL A 299 -9.98 16.20 11.65
C VAL A 299 -9.83 14.78 12.16
N TRP A 300 -8.75 14.09 11.78
CA TRP A 300 -8.46 12.76 12.31
C TRP A 300 -8.31 12.73 13.83
N PHE A 301 -7.55 13.66 14.41
CA PHE A 301 -7.37 13.71 15.85
C PHE A 301 -8.71 13.93 16.57
N ASN A 302 -9.53 14.87 16.10
CA ASN A 302 -10.83 15.15 16.72
C ASN A 302 -11.77 13.96 16.66
N ASP A 303 -11.72 13.19 15.57
CA ASP A 303 -12.51 11.98 15.36
C ASP A 303 -12.11 10.81 16.28
N TRP A 304 -10.83 10.75 16.66
CA TRP A 304 -10.26 9.60 17.40
C TRP A 304 -9.93 9.90 18.86
N LYS A 305 -9.84 11.18 19.27
CA LYS A 305 -9.35 11.58 20.60
C LYS A 305 -10.08 10.91 21.76
N ASP A 306 -11.39 10.70 21.65
CA ASP A 306 -12.16 10.17 22.77
C ASP A 306 -12.01 8.64 22.88
N ALA A 307 -11.98 7.92 21.76
CA ALA A 307 -11.65 6.49 21.73
C ALA A 307 -10.22 6.22 22.24
N ILE A 308 -9.26 7.08 21.86
CA ILE A 308 -7.88 7.01 22.36
C ILE A 308 -7.84 7.26 23.86
N ARG A 309 -8.52 8.32 24.35
CA ARG A 309 -8.59 8.63 25.77
C ARG A 309 -9.18 7.45 26.56
N HIS A 310 -10.28 6.89 26.06
CA HIS A 310 -10.94 5.74 26.65
C HIS A 310 -9.98 4.54 26.77
N ALA A 311 -9.30 4.19 25.68
CA ALA A 311 -8.35 3.08 25.66
C ALA A 311 -7.17 3.29 26.63
N VAL A 312 -6.67 4.52 26.75
CA VAL A 312 -5.59 4.88 27.67
C VAL A 312 -6.03 4.78 29.12
N LEU A 313 -7.20 5.35 29.48
CA LEU A 313 -7.75 5.26 30.83
C LEU A 313 -8.05 3.80 31.23
N GLY A 314 -8.50 2.99 30.27
CA GLY A 314 -8.69 1.55 30.42
C GLY A 314 -7.40 0.72 30.45
N ARG A 315 -6.22 1.34 30.43
CA ARG A 315 -4.90 0.66 30.43
C ARG A 315 -4.76 -0.38 29.31
N ARG A 316 -5.37 -0.11 28.15
CA ARG A 316 -5.42 -1.07 27.05
C ARG A 316 -4.03 -1.36 26.50
N ARG A 317 -3.82 -2.62 26.12
CA ARG A 317 -2.67 -3.06 25.33
C ARG A 317 -3.18 -3.74 24.05
N GLY A 318 -2.90 -3.15 22.90
CA GLY A 318 -3.33 -3.67 21.60
C GLY A 318 -3.91 -2.60 20.67
N TRP A 319 -4.83 -3.02 19.81
CA TRP A 319 -5.40 -2.17 18.79
C TRP A 319 -6.54 -1.29 19.33
N VAL A 320 -6.62 -0.07 18.78
CA VAL A 320 -7.83 0.76 18.80
C VAL A 320 -8.28 0.91 17.35
N THR A 321 -9.52 0.50 17.11
CA THR A 321 -10.09 0.26 15.79
C THR A 321 -11.28 1.16 15.53
N GLY A 322 -11.84 1.08 14.31
CA GLY A 322 -13.08 1.77 13.99
C GLY A 322 -14.26 1.32 14.85
N GLU A 323 -14.26 0.07 15.33
CA GLU A 323 -15.30 -0.46 16.21
C GLU A 323 -15.27 0.21 17.58
N ASP A 324 -14.07 0.41 18.16
CA ASP A 324 -13.92 1.12 19.44
C ASP A 324 -14.39 2.57 19.35
N ARG A 325 -14.16 3.20 18.17
CA ARG A 325 -14.67 4.52 17.88
C ARG A 325 -16.20 4.50 17.77
N LEU A 326 -16.77 3.52 17.07
CA LEU A 326 -18.21 3.36 16.92
C LEU A 326 -18.88 3.14 18.28
N GLU A 327 -18.36 2.22 19.09
CA GLU A 327 -18.83 1.93 20.44
C GLU A 327 -18.84 3.21 21.29
N PHE A 328 -17.77 4.00 21.26
CA PHE A 328 -17.72 5.27 21.99
C PHE A 328 -18.74 6.31 21.47
N LEU A 329 -18.99 6.36 20.16
CA LEU A 329 -20.00 7.26 19.58
C LEU A 329 -21.42 6.84 19.95
N MET A 330 -21.68 5.54 20.10
CA MET A 330 -22.97 4.98 20.48
C MET A 330 -23.22 5.05 21.99
N GLU A 331 -22.17 4.87 22.77
CA GLU A 331 -22.20 4.82 24.24
C GLU A 331 -21.21 5.84 24.84
N PRO A 332 -21.43 7.14 24.61
CA PRO A 332 -20.53 8.17 25.12
C PRO A 332 -20.52 8.12 26.65
N ARG A 333 -19.34 7.95 27.25
CA ARG A 333 -19.17 7.99 28.70
C ARG A 333 -18.97 9.44 29.15
N PRO A 334 -19.92 10.05 29.88
CA PRO A 334 -19.86 11.48 30.21
C PRO A 334 -18.63 11.85 31.06
N ALA A 335 -18.15 10.92 31.89
CA ALA A 335 -16.95 11.11 32.72
C ALA A 335 -15.64 11.18 31.92
N GLU A 336 -15.67 10.70 30.66
CA GLU A 336 -14.49 10.59 29.79
C GLU A 336 -14.58 11.53 28.58
N GLN A 337 -15.75 12.11 28.32
CA GLN A 337 -15.93 13.29 27.48
C GLN A 337 -15.34 14.51 28.20
N GLY A 338 -14.03 14.71 28.04
CA GLY A 338 -13.25 15.88 28.45
C GLY A 338 -13.90 16.81 29.48
N ASN A 339 -13.91 16.39 30.75
CA ASN A 339 -14.16 17.29 31.87
C ASN A 339 -12.85 17.38 32.70
N PRO A 340 -12.20 18.56 32.83
CA PRO A 340 -10.83 18.69 33.34
C PRO A 340 -10.67 18.52 34.86
N SER A 341 -11.59 17.87 35.55
CA SER A 341 -11.60 17.80 37.01
C SER A 341 -11.90 16.40 37.51
N GLY A 342 -10.89 15.69 38.01
CA GLY A 342 -11.15 14.40 38.65
C GLY A 342 -9.98 13.52 39.06
N TRP A 343 -8.77 14.03 39.30
CA TRP A 343 -7.76 13.26 40.06
C TRP A 343 -6.97 14.18 41.00
N GLY A 344 -7.51 14.39 42.20
CA GLY A 344 -6.77 15.04 43.28
C GLY A 344 -7.63 15.42 44.48
N GLY A 345 -7.54 14.63 45.56
CA GLY A 345 -7.78 15.09 46.92
C GLY A 345 -9.09 14.63 47.56
N THR A 346 -9.02 13.55 48.33
CA THR A 346 -9.90 13.37 49.49
C THR A 346 -9.70 14.52 50.48
N PRO A 347 -10.75 15.18 50.99
CA PRO A 347 -10.64 15.94 52.22
C PRO A 347 -10.49 14.93 53.37
N ARG A 348 -9.38 15.04 54.11
CA ARG A 348 -9.26 14.43 55.42
C ARG A 348 -10.08 15.24 56.44
N VAL A 349 -10.88 14.49 57.21
CA VAL A 349 -11.62 14.81 58.45
C VAL A 349 -12.78 15.79 58.31
#